data_AF-A0A918YPB8-F1
#
_entry.id   AF-A0A918YPB8-F1
#
_cell.length_a   1.000
_cell.length_b   1.000
_cell.length_c   1.000
_cell.angle_alpha   90.00
_cell.angle_beta   90.00
_cell.angle_gamma   90.00
#
_symmetry.space_group_name_H-M   'P 1'
#
loop_
_entity.id
_entity.type
_entity.pdbx_description
1 polymer ?
#
loop_
_entity_poly.entity_id
_entity_poly.type
_entity_poly.pdbx_seq_one_letter_code
_entity_poly.pdbx_strand_id
1 'polypeptide(L)'
;MFGLPSTDDQALVACLGDSQRTVAAYRALLRRGEDALSAIRAGLHHESTAVREGCCRLLDHLVDADSMDELISMGDDPDARVRISAVHALACDRCKGDTCAPGADRVLEPALRHLACDPDPHVRSMAAELVGKFAHTDARAVAVRDELDHKLAILLVKPGAMADSTALVTARQNGSFTKVHEAFRTAARARMPR
;
A
#
# COMPACT_ATOMS: atom_id res chain seq x y z
N MET A 1 25.35 -22.38 11.04
CA MET A 1 25.66 -21.07 10.44
C MET A 1 25.84 -21.28 8.95
N PHE A 2 24.74 -21.37 8.18
CA PHE A 2 24.83 -21.49 6.72
C PHE A 2 25.00 -20.08 6.16
N GLY A 3 26.25 -19.65 6.02
CA GLY A 3 26.57 -18.48 5.22
C GLY A 3 26.15 -18.75 3.79
N LEU A 4 25.38 -17.83 3.20
CA LEU A 4 25.21 -17.80 1.76
C LEU A 4 26.63 -17.74 1.17
N PRO A 5 27.00 -18.61 0.21
CA PRO A 5 28.24 -18.41 -0.55
C PRO A 5 28.24 -17.00 -1.15
N SER A 6 29.39 -16.48 -1.59
CA SER A 6 29.45 -15.20 -2.32
C SER A 6 28.58 -15.30 -3.57
N THR A 7 27.30 -15.02 -3.40
CA THR A 7 26.23 -15.30 -4.36
C THR A 7 25.98 -14.00 -5.10
N ASP A 8 25.89 -14.08 -6.42
CA ASP A 8 25.49 -12.96 -7.26
C ASP A 8 24.12 -12.39 -6.82
N ASP A 9 23.89 -11.10 -7.02
CA ASP A 9 22.69 -10.40 -6.53
C ASP A 9 21.41 -11.00 -7.09
N GLN A 10 21.41 -11.47 -8.34
CA GLN A 10 20.25 -12.14 -8.92
C GLN A 10 19.89 -13.43 -8.16
N ALA A 11 20.88 -14.21 -7.76
CA ALA A 11 20.64 -15.44 -7.00
C ALA A 11 20.22 -15.14 -5.55
N LEU A 12 20.67 -14.03 -4.95
CA LEU A 12 20.13 -13.54 -3.68
C LEU A 12 18.66 -13.11 -3.83
N VAL A 13 18.31 -12.41 -4.90
CA VAL A 13 16.93 -12.01 -5.21
C VAL A 13 16.03 -13.25 -5.36
N ALA A 14 16.47 -14.26 -6.11
CA ALA A 14 15.72 -15.53 -6.22
C ALA A 14 15.49 -16.20 -4.85
N CYS A 15 16.45 -16.09 -3.93
CA CYS A 15 16.32 -16.62 -2.56
C CYS A 15 15.26 -15.89 -1.71
N LEU A 16 14.75 -14.72 -2.13
CA LEU A 16 13.62 -14.07 -1.45
C LEU A 16 12.34 -14.92 -1.50
N GLY A 17 12.20 -15.73 -2.55
CA GLY A 17 11.09 -16.67 -2.72
C GLY A 17 11.20 -17.95 -1.90
N ASP A 18 12.34 -18.19 -1.24
CA ASP A 18 12.57 -19.36 -0.41
C ASP A 18 12.42 -18.99 1.08
N SER A 19 11.47 -19.61 1.77
CA SER A 19 11.16 -19.31 3.17
C SER A 19 12.32 -19.56 4.14
N GLN A 20 13.23 -20.49 3.83
CA GLN A 20 14.40 -20.79 4.66
C GLN A 20 15.53 -19.79 4.44
N ARG A 21 15.61 -19.20 3.24
CA ARG A 21 16.71 -18.31 2.83
C ARG A 21 16.35 -16.82 2.80
N THR A 22 15.05 -16.49 2.78
CA THR A 22 14.53 -15.12 2.58
C THR A 22 15.13 -14.10 3.54
N VAL A 23 15.23 -14.40 4.84
CA VAL A 23 15.77 -13.46 5.84
C VAL A 23 17.27 -13.19 5.60
N ALA A 24 18.04 -14.23 5.28
CA ALA A 24 19.47 -14.09 5.02
C ALA A 24 19.72 -13.31 3.72
N ALA A 25 18.96 -13.63 2.67
CA ALA A 25 19.01 -12.96 1.38
C ALA A 25 18.63 -11.47 1.49
N TYR A 26 17.51 -11.16 2.13
CA TYR A 26 17.04 -9.79 2.36
C TYR A 26 18.09 -8.95 3.08
N ARG A 27 18.67 -9.48 4.18
CA ARG A 27 19.73 -8.78 4.93
C ARG A 27 21.02 -8.62 4.12
N ALA A 28 21.34 -9.56 3.24
CA ALA A 28 22.51 -9.45 2.38
C ALA A 28 22.33 -8.36 1.31
N LEU A 29 21.17 -8.33 0.66
CA LEU A 29 20.82 -7.30 -0.33
C LEU A 29 20.80 -5.90 0.30
N LEU A 30 20.21 -5.74 1.49
CA LEU A 30 20.27 -4.46 2.21
C LEU A 30 21.68 -3.99 2.55
N ARG A 31 22.60 -4.91 2.88
CA ARG A 31 24.01 -4.55 3.14
C ARG A 31 24.76 -4.15 1.87
N ARG A 32 24.37 -4.69 0.72
CA ARG A 32 24.95 -4.32 -0.58
C ARG A 32 24.43 -2.97 -1.07
N GLY A 33 23.19 -2.61 -0.69
CA GLY A 33 22.63 -1.29 -0.96
C GLY A 33 22.51 -1.01 -2.46
N GLU A 34 23.08 0.10 -2.91
CA GLU A 34 23.01 0.55 -4.31
C GLU A 34 23.54 -0.47 -5.31
N ASP A 35 24.58 -1.23 -4.94
CA ASP A 35 25.19 -2.26 -5.81
C ASP A 35 24.16 -3.34 -6.22
N ALA A 36 23.16 -3.60 -5.38
CA ALA A 36 22.14 -4.62 -5.61
C ALA A 36 20.90 -4.09 -6.36
N LEU A 37 20.79 -2.77 -6.60
CA LEU A 37 19.55 -2.16 -7.10
C LEU A 37 19.14 -2.68 -8.48
N SER A 38 20.09 -2.91 -9.38
CA SER A 38 19.79 -3.48 -10.70
C SER A 38 19.15 -4.86 -10.59
N ALA A 39 19.59 -5.70 -9.65
CA ALA A 39 19.03 -7.03 -9.46
C ALA A 39 17.67 -6.96 -8.74
N ILE A 40 17.51 -6.03 -7.78
CA ILE A 40 16.25 -5.81 -7.07
C ILE A 40 15.15 -5.36 -8.04
N ARG A 41 15.45 -4.39 -8.92
CA ARG A 41 14.53 -3.95 -9.99
C ARG A 41 14.14 -5.10 -10.91
N ALA A 42 15.12 -5.87 -11.41
CA ALA A 42 14.82 -7.06 -12.20
C ALA A 42 13.89 -8.05 -11.46
N GLY A 43 14.04 -8.18 -10.14
CA GLY A 43 13.20 -9.01 -9.28
C GLY A 43 11.74 -8.55 -9.16
N LEU A 44 11.41 -7.28 -9.46
CA LEU A 44 10.02 -6.81 -9.53
C LEU A 44 9.23 -7.49 -10.66
N HIS A 45 9.90 -8.03 -11.66
CA HIS A 45 9.27 -8.77 -12.76
C HIS A 45 9.33 -10.29 -12.60
N HIS A 46 9.73 -10.78 -11.43
CA HIS A 46 9.91 -12.21 -11.19
C HIS A 46 8.56 -12.95 -11.10
N GLU A 47 8.49 -14.19 -11.59
CA GLU A 47 7.26 -15.01 -11.57
C GLU A 47 6.73 -15.27 -10.15
N SER A 48 7.65 -15.49 -9.21
CA SER A 48 7.34 -15.68 -7.79
C SER A 48 6.88 -14.38 -7.14
N THR A 49 5.63 -14.38 -6.66
CA THR A 49 5.06 -13.33 -5.82
C THR A 49 5.94 -12.96 -4.63
N ALA A 50 6.52 -13.95 -3.95
CA ALA A 50 7.35 -13.71 -2.76
C ALA A 50 8.65 -12.96 -3.10
N VAL A 51 9.20 -13.16 -4.31
CA VAL A 51 10.34 -12.40 -4.81
C VAL A 51 9.93 -10.96 -5.08
N ARG A 52 8.83 -10.74 -5.83
CA ARG A 52 8.32 -9.39 -6.11
C ARG A 52 8.02 -8.60 -4.83
N GLU A 53 7.33 -9.21 -3.87
CA GLU A 53 7.06 -8.62 -2.55
C GLU A 53 8.36 -8.30 -1.80
N GLY A 54 9.33 -9.22 -1.81
CA GLY A 54 10.65 -9.01 -1.21
C GLY A 54 11.38 -7.81 -1.81
N CYS A 55 11.34 -7.66 -3.13
CA CYS A 55 11.92 -6.53 -3.83
C CYS A 55 11.22 -5.21 -3.51
N CYS A 56 9.87 -5.16 -3.47
CA CYS A 56 9.14 -3.96 -3.02
C CYS A 56 9.56 -3.54 -1.60
N ARG A 57 9.73 -4.50 -0.69
CA ARG A 57 10.18 -4.22 0.69
C ARG A 57 11.63 -3.74 0.75
N LEU A 58 12.51 -4.24 -0.11
CA LEU A 58 13.88 -3.73 -0.21
C LEU A 58 13.89 -2.29 -0.73
N LEU A 59 13.06 -1.98 -1.72
CA LEU A 59 12.94 -0.63 -2.28
C LEU A 59 12.31 0.37 -1.30
N ASP A 60 11.55 -0.07 -0.30
CA ASP A 60 11.16 0.81 0.82
C ASP A 60 12.38 1.49 1.47
N HIS A 61 13.53 0.81 1.50
CA HIS A 61 14.78 1.33 2.09
C HIS A 61 15.81 1.82 1.08
N LEU A 62 15.78 1.30 -0.15
CA LEU A 62 16.85 1.51 -1.13
C LEU A 62 16.39 2.27 -2.39
N VAL A 63 15.14 2.75 -2.45
CA VAL A 63 14.59 3.37 -3.66
C VAL A 63 15.47 4.49 -4.22
N ASP A 64 15.77 4.38 -5.52
CA ASP A 64 16.39 5.41 -6.33
C ASP A 64 15.39 6.00 -7.34
N ALA A 65 15.85 6.96 -8.15
CA ALA A 65 15.02 7.60 -9.16
C ALA A 65 14.48 6.59 -10.19
N ASP A 66 15.31 5.62 -10.60
CA ASP A 66 14.96 4.62 -11.62
C ASP A 66 13.93 3.61 -11.10
N SER A 67 13.99 3.26 -9.82
CA SER A 67 13.08 2.29 -9.20
C SER A 67 11.70 2.88 -8.87
N MET A 68 11.55 4.21 -8.89
CA MET A 68 10.31 4.87 -8.48
C MET A 68 9.12 4.50 -9.38
N ASP A 69 9.29 4.56 -10.70
CA ASP A 69 8.24 4.23 -11.66
C ASP A 69 7.86 2.74 -11.61
N GLU A 70 8.85 1.87 -11.42
CA GLU A 70 8.62 0.44 -11.25
C GLU A 70 7.82 0.18 -9.95
N LEU A 71 8.20 0.80 -8.84
CA LEU A 71 7.51 0.67 -7.56
C LEU A 71 6.06 1.20 -7.61
N ILE A 72 5.81 2.31 -8.32
CA ILE A 72 4.45 2.80 -8.58
C ILE A 72 3.63 1.74 -9.34
N SER A 73 4.23 1.14 -10.37
CA SER A 73 3.58 0.09 -11.17
C SER A 73 3.24 -1.16 -10.34
N MET A 74 4.07 -1.50 -9.34
CA MET A 74 3.79 -2.61 -8.42
C MET A 74 2.56 -2.39 -7.54
N GLY A 75 2.05 -1.16 -7.44
CA GLY A 75 0.75 -0.86 -6.81
C GLY A 75 -0.41 -1.62 -7.46
N ASP A 76 -0.29 -1.99 -8.75
CA ASP A 76 -1.30 -2.73 -9.50
C ASP A 76 -0.99 -4.24 -9.66
N ASP A 77 -0.04 -4.79 -8.88
CA ASP A 77 0.29 -6.21 -8.94
C ASP A 77 -0.95 -7.10 -8.69
N PRO A 78 -1.12 -8.22 -9.41
CA PRO A 78 -2.24 -9.13 -9.18
C PRO A 78 -2.31 -9.64 -7.74
N ASP A 79 -1.17 -9.78 -7.05
CA ASP A 79 -1.12 -10.25 -5.67
C ASP A 79 -1.22 -9.10 -4.66
N ALA A 80 -2.13 -9.23 -3.71
CA ALA A 80 -2.40 -8.21 -2.69
C ALA A 80 -1.18 -7.94 -1.79
N ARG A 81 -0.33 -8.93 -1.51
CA ARG A 81 0.87 -8.73 -0.65
C ARG A 81 1.89 -7.82 -1.32
N VAL A 82 2.00 -7.94 -2.64
CA VAL A 82 2.89 -7.10 -3.44
C VAL A 82 2.33 -5.67 -3.49
N ARG A 83 1.01 -5.51 -3.74
CA ARG A 83 0.35 -4.20 -3.68
C ARG A 83 0.52 -3.52 -2.33
N ILE A 84 0.32 -4.24 -1.22
CA ILE A 84 0.54 -3.72 0.15
C ILE A 84 1.97 -3.22 0.31
N SER A 85 2.96 -4.03 -0.08
CA SER A 85 4.37 -3.67 0.07
C SER A 85 4.74 -2.45 -0.78
N ALA A 86 4.23 -2.36 -2.01
CA ALA A 86 4.43 -1.22 -2.89
C ALA A 86 3.80 0.06 -2.33
N VAL A 87 2.52 0.02 -1.94
CA VAL A 87 1.82 1.18 -1.37
C VAL A 87 2.47 1.62 -0.06
N HIS A 88 2.91 0.69 0.78
CA HIS A 88 3.68 1.01 1.99
C HIS A 88 4.96 1.76 1.65
N ALA A 89 5.74 1.25 0.71
CA ALA A 89 6.97 1.90 0.28
C ALA A 89 6.72 3.31 -0.31
N LEU A 90 5.62 3.50 -1.05
CA LEU A 90 5.21 4.81 -1.56
C LEU A 90 4.79 5.78 -0.44
N ALA A 91 4.14 5.28 0.60
CA ALA A 91 3.69 6.07 1.75
C ALA A 91 4.78 6.36 2.79
N CYS A 92 5.84 5.57 2.87
CA CYS A 92 6.87 5.73 3.90
C CYS A 92 7.79 6.94 3.62
N ASP A 93 7.64 8.03 4.39
CA ASP A 93 8.59 9.17 4.37
C ASP A 93 9.87 8.88 5.14
N ARG A 94 9.82 7.91 6.08
CA ARG A 94 10.92 7.65 7.03
C ARG A 94 12.15 7.05 6.36
N CYS A 95 11.96 6.38 5.23
CA CYS A 95 13.01 5.61 4.57
C CYS A 95 13.52 6.25 3.27
N LYS A 96 12.88 7.34 2.81
CA LYS A 96 13.29 8.11 1.64
C LYS A 96 14.02 9.36 2.12
N GLY A 97 15.23 9.60 1.62
CA GLY A 97 15.79 10.96 1.69
C GLY A 97 14.88 11.96 0.97
N ASP A 98 15.03 13.26 1.24
CA ASP A 98 14.18 14.35 0.69
C ASP A 98 13.99 14.30 -0.85
N THR A 99 14.90 13.64 -1.59
CA THR A 99 14.92 13.61 -3.05
C THR A 99 14.02 12.54 -3.69
N CYS A 100 13.59 11.52 -2.92
CA CYS A 100 12.90 10.34 -3.47
C CYS A 100 11.43 10.22 -3.03
N ALA A 101 10.81 11.28 -2.52
CA ALA A 101 9.37 11.25 -2.27
C ALA A 101 8.60 11.43 -3.59
N PRO A 102 7.71 10.50 -3.99
CA PRO A 102 6.91 10.70 -5.19
C PRO A 102 5.91 11.86 -4.97
N GLY A 103 5.81 12.74 -5.95
CA GLY A 103 4.84 13.82 -5.95
C GLY A 103 3.38 13.29 -5.99
N ALA A 104 2.45 14.09 -5.47
CA ALA A 104 1.02 13.77 -5.43
C ALA A 104 0.45 13.48 -6.83
N ASP A 105 1.01 14.10 -7.86
CA ASP A 105 0.67 13.90 -9.27
C ASP A 105 0.84 12.45 -9.71
N ARG A 106 1.80 11.72 -9.14
CA ARG A 106 2.13 10.35 -9.56
C ARG A 106 1.40 9.27 -8.75
N VAL A 107 1.18 9.50 -7.45
CA VAL A 107 0.70 8.45 -6.54
C VAL A 107 -0.73 8.61 -6.08
N LEU A 108 -1.30 9.82 -6.16
CA LEU A 108 -2.60 10.07 -5.54
C LEU A 108 -3.75 9.42 -6.30
N GLU A 109 -3.74 9.44 -7.64
CA GLU A 109 -4.79 8.82 -8.43
C GLU A 109 -4.83 7.28 -8.27
N PRO A 110 -3.70 6.54 -8.36
CA PRO A 110 -3.68 5.12 -8.03
C PRO A 110 -4.15 4.84 -6.60
N ALA A 111 -3.69 5.64 -5.62
CA ALA A 111 -4.08 5.47 -4.22
C ALA A 111 -5.60 5.65 -4.02
N LEU A 112 -6.20 6.68 -4.62
CA LEU A 112 -7.66 6.90 -4.59
C LEU A 112 -8.42 5.73 -5.22
N ARG A 113 -7.93 5.18 -6.33
CA ARG A 113 -8.52 4.00 -6.98
C ARG A 113 -8.47 2.77 -6.07
N HIS A 114 -7.32 2.48 -5.45
CA HIS A 114 -7.20 1.36 -4.51
C HIS A 114 -8.10 1.57 -3.29
N LEU A 115 -8.13 2.78 -2.73
CA LEU A 115 -9.00 3.11 -1.60
C LEU A 115 -10.49 2.83 -1.91
N ALA A 116 -10.93 3.20 -3.11
CA ALA A 116 -12.32 3.04 -3.52
C ALA A 116 -12.70 1.59 -3.85
N CYS A 117 -11.80 0.82 -4.48
CA CYS A 117 -12.18 -0.41 -5.19
C CYS A 117 -11.23 -1.60 -5.05
N ASP A 118 -10.13 -1.51 -4.29
CA ASP A 118 -9.26 -2.68 -4.13
C ASP A 118 -10.03 -3.81 -3.42
N PRO A 119 -9.99 -5.06 -3.93
CA PRO A 119 -10.67 -6.18 -3.29
C PRO A 119 -10.13 -6.45 -1.88
N ASP A 120 -8.83 -6.21 -1.65
CA ASP A 120 -8.18 -6.50 -0.38
C ASP A 120 -8.34 -5.34 0.63
N PRO A 121 -8.91 -5.60 1.83
CA PRO A 121 -9.13 -4.55 2.83
C PRO A 121 -7.84 -3.92 3.37
N HIS A 122 -6.72 -4.63 3.39
CA HIS A 122 -5.44 -4.06 3.82
C HIS A 122 -4.87 -3.13 2.77
N VAL A 123 -4.99 -3.46 1.48
CA VAL A 123 -4.60 -2.52 0.41
C VAL A 123 -5.40 -1.23 0.51
N ARG A 124 -6.72 -1.31 0.77
CA ARG A 124 -7.55 -0.10 1.01
C ARG A 124 -7.07 0.72 2.21
N SER A 125 -6.66 0.07 3.30
CA SER A 125 -6.12 0.74 4.48
C SER A 125 -4.81 1.47 4.16
N MET A 126 -3.88 0.79 3.47
CA MET A 126 -2.61 1.40 3.06
C MET A 126 -2.81 2.57 2.09
N ALA A 127 -3.77 2.44 1.18
CA ALA A 127 -4.14 3.51 0.28
C ALA A 127 -4.70 4.74 1.01
N ALA A 128 -5.49 4.54 2.08
CA ALA A 128 -5.96 5.64 2.93
C ALA A 128 -4.80 6.38 3.61
N GLU A 129 -3.79 5.66 4.10
CA GLU A 129 -2.58 6.26 4.67
C GLU A 129 -1.84 7.11 3.64
N LEU A 130 -1.62 6.57 2.44
CA LEU A 130 -0.97 7.29 1.34
C LEU A 130 -1.75 8.55 0.92
N VAL A 131 -3.07 8.47 0.77
CA VAL A 131 -3.94 9.63 0.47
C VAL A 131 -3.87 10.66 1.60
N GLY A 132 -3.86 10.21 2.87
CA GLY A 132 -3.80 11.06 4.05
C GLY A 132 -2.59 12.00 4.07
N LYS A 133 -1.45 11.57 3.51
CA LYS A 133 -0.24 12.40 3.38
C LYS A 133 -0.47 13.68 2.57
N PHE A 134 -1.40 13.65 1.63
CA PHE A 134 -1.72 14.78 0.76
C PHE A 134 -2.98 15.53 1.21
N ALA A 135 -3.60 15.14 2.33
CA ALA A 135 -4.87 15.70 2.81
C ALA A 135 -4.78 17.20 3.21
N HIS A 136 -3.59 17.78 3.23
CA HIS A 136 -3.37 19.20 3.50
C HIS A 136 -2.82 19.98 2.30
N THR A 137 -2.48 19.29 1.21
CA THR A 137 -1.73 19.86 0.08
C THR A 137 -2.39 19.59 -1.27
N ASP A 138 -3.26 18.58 -1.39
CA ASP A 138 -3.99 18.26 -2.62
C ASP A 138 -5.51 18.22 -2.39
N ALA A 139 -6.26 18.96 -3.21
CA ALA A 139 -7.71 19.07 -3.10
C ALA A 139 -8.46 17.73 -3.23
N ARG A 140 -7.90 16.77 -4.00
CA ARG A 140 -8.50 15.44 -4.17
C ARG A 140 -8.44 14.64 -2.86
N ALA A 141 -7.32 14.74 -2.14
CA ALA A 141 -7.15 14.09 -0.84
C ALA A 141 -7.99 14.77 0.25
N VAL A 142 -8.12 16.11 0.21
CA VAL A 142 -9.03 16.86 1.09
C VAL A 142 -10.48 16.39 0.96
N ALA A 143 -10.98 16.25 -0.27
CA ALA A 143 -12.36 15.82 -0.52
C ALA A 143 -12.65 14.44 0.09
N VAL A 144 -11.69 13.50 -0.01
CA VAL A 144 -11.80 12.17 0.60
C VAL A 144 -11.76 12.22 2.12
N ARG A 145 -10.90 13.05 2.72
CA ARG A 145 -10.87 13.25 4.17
C ARG A 145 -12.21 13.77 4.66
N ASP A 146 -12.76 14.81 4.03
CA ASP A 146 -14.02 15.41 4.45
C ASP A 146 -15.19 14.42 4.29
N GLU A 147 -15.16 13.59 3.24
CA GLU A 147 -16.11 12.49 3.06
C GLU A 147 -15.94 11.37 4.10
N LEU A 148 -14.71 10.99 4.48
CA LEU A 148 -14.43 10.00 5.51
C LEU A 148 -14.77 10.51 6.91
N ASP A 149 -14.45 11.76 7.25
CA ASP A 149 -14.77 12.40 8.52
C ASP A 149 -16.27 12.58 8.69
N HIS A 150 -16.99 12.95 7.61
CA HIS A 150 -18.45 12.94 7.60
C HIS A 150 -19.02 11.54 7.85
N LYS A 151 -18.39 10.48 7.33
CA LYS A 151 -18.81 9.08 7.56
C LYS A 151 -18.40 8.55 8.95
N LEU A 152 -17.25 8.96 9.51
CA LEU A 152 -16.71 8.50 10.79
C LEU A 152 -17.38 9.17 11.99
N ALA A 153 -17.64 10.48 11.93
CA ALA A 153 -18.34 11.21 13.00
C ALA A 153 -19.73 10.62 13.29
N ILE A 154 -20.39 10.06 12.27
CA ILE A 154 -21.72 9.47 12.43
C ILE A 154 -21.66 8.00 12.87
N LEU A 155 -20.62 7.26 12.49
CA LEU A 155 -20.44 5.85 12.85
C LEU A 155 -19.87 5.64 14.27
N LEU A 156 -19.05 6.57 14.78
CA LEU A 156 -18.41 6.45 16.09
C LEU A 156 -19.26 6.98 17.27
N VAL A 157 -20.21 7.91 17.02
CA VAL A 157 -20.99 8.55 18.10
C VAL A 157 -22.27 7.80 18.45
N LYS A 158 -22.86 7.02 17.53
CA LYS A 158 -24.00 6.13 17.83
C LYS A 158 -24.11 4.99 16.81
N PRO A 159 -23.87 3.73 17.21
CA PRO A 159 -24.16 2.59 16.35
C PRO A 159 -25.67 2.52 16.09
N GLY A 160 -26.11 2.98 14.91
CA GLY A 160 -27.53 3.07 14.53
C GLY A 160 -28.03 4.44 14.09
N ALA A 161 -27.25 5.53 14.30
CA ALA A 161 -27.69 6.89 13.95
C ALA A 161 -28.01 7.11 12.46
N MET A 162 -27.48 6.26 11.57
CA MET A 162 -27.72 6.35 10.12
C MET A 162 -28.76 5.39 9.58
N ALA A 163 -29.34 4.47 10.37
CA ALA A 163 -30.28 3.48 9.82
C ALA A 163 -31.43 4.15 9.03
N ASP A 164 -31.86 5.34 9.51
CA ASP A 164 -32.95 6.12 8.93
C ASP A 164 -32.54 7.57 8.56
N SER A 165 -31.24 7.84 8.41
CA SER A 165 -30.76 9.20 8.09
C SER A 165 -30.94 9.53 6.61
N THR A 166 -31.50 10.69 6.33
CA THR A 166 -31.65 11.26 4.98
C THR A 166 -30.32 11.31 4.24
N ALA A 167 -29.20 11.54 4.93
CA ALA A 167 -27.87 11.57 4.31
C ALA A 167 -27.44 10.17 3.79
N LEU A 168 -27.78 9.08 4.51
CA LEU A 168 -27.53 7.72 4.04
C LEU A 168 -28.44 7.37 2.85
N VAL A 169 -29.70 7.81 2.89
CA VAL A 169 -30.66 7.63 1.79
C VAL A 169 -30.18 8.37 0.54
N THR A 170 -29.79 9.63 0.66
CA THR A 170 -29.22 10.43 -0.43
C THR A 170 -27.94 9.81 -0.98
N ALA A 171 -27.04 9.34 -0.10
CA ALA A 171 -25.80 8.68 -0.51
C ALA A 171 -26.06 7.34 -1.25
N ARG A 172 -27.13 6.61 -0.89
CA ARG A 172 -27.56 5.42 -1.65
C ARG A 172 -28.21 5.79 -2.98
N GLN A 173 -29.01 6.85 -3.01
CA GLN A 173 -29.72 7.31 -4.22
C GLN A 173 -28.78 7.90 -5.27
N ASN A 174 -27.75 8.63 -4.85
CA ASN A 174 -26.75 9.21 -5.75
C ASN A 174 -25.55 8.28 -6.00
N GLY A 175 -25.54 7.08 -5.42
CA GLY A 175 -24.52 6.06 -5.64
C GLY A 175 -23.20 6.26 -4.87
N SER A 176 -23.05 7.30 -4.07
CA SER A 176 -21.82 7.53 -3.28
C SER A 176 -21.67 6.55 -2.10
N PHE A 177 -22.77 5.90 -1.68
CA PHE A 177 -22.75 4.80 -0.73
C PHE A 177 -22.64 3.45 -1.44
N THR A 178 -21.40 3.06 -1.74
CA THR A 178 -21.08 1.82 -2.44
C THR A 178 -21.11 0.58 -1.53
N LYS A 179 -21.09 -0.61 -2.13
CA LYS A 179 -21.00 -1.91 -1.41
C LYS A 179 -19.78 -2.01 -0.49
N VAL A 180 -18.70 -1.28 -0.79
CA VAL A 180 -17.48 -1.22 0.04
C VAL A 180 -17.77 -0.52 1.37
N HIS A 181 -18.52 0.58 1.34
CA HIS A 181 -18.98 1.28 2.54
C HIS A 181 -19.89 0.40 3.40
N GLU A 182 -20.75 -0.40 2.77
CA GLU A 182 -21.64 -1.33 3.46
C GLU A 182 -20.87 -2.49 4.12
N ALA A 183 -19.87 -3.03 3.45
CA ALA A 183 -18.98 -4.06 3.99
C ALA A 183 -18.16 -3.54 5.19
N PHE A 184 -17.58 -2.34 5.07
CA PHE A 184 -16.84 -1.70 6.15
C PHE A 184 -17.73 -1.45 7.38
N ARG A 185 -18.94 -0.91 7.17
CA ARG A 185 -19.93 -0.70 8.24
C ARG A 185 -20.32 -2.02 8.92
N THR A 186 -20.48 -3.10 8.16
CA THR A 186 -20.81 -4.42 8.70
C THR A 186 -19.68 -4.98 9.56
N ALA A 187 -18.44 -4.89 9.08
CA ALA A 187 -17.25 -5.33 9.82
C ALA A 187 -17.01 -4.50 11.10
N ALA A 188 -17.25 -3.19 11.05
CA ALA A 188 -17.15 -2.31 12.22
C ALA A 188 -18.17 -2.69 13.31
N ARG A 189 -19.43 -3.00 12.94
CA ARG A 189 -20.46 -3.46 13.90
C ARG A 189 -20.13 -4.81 14.52
N ALA A 190 -19.48 -5.71 13.79
CA ALA A 190 -19.12 -7.04 14.29
C ALA A 190 -18.01 -7.02 15.36
N ARG A 191 -17.23 -5.93 15.45
CA ARG A 191 -16.10 -5.76 16.38
C ARG A 191 -16.47 -5.05 17.69
N MET A 192 -17.73 -4.64 17.86
CA MET A 192 -18.17 -3.97 19.10
C MET A 192 -18.70 -5.00 20.11
N PRO A 193 -18.29 -4.93 21.39
CA PRO A 193 -18.93 -5.71 22.44
C PRO A 193 -20.40 -5.33 22.58
N ARG A 194 -21.26 -6.35 22.80
CA ARG A 194 -22.70 -6.16 23.05
C ARG A 194 -22.97 -5.43 24.36
#